data_AF-A0A8T4UVX6-F1
#
_entry.id   AF-A0A8T4UVX6-F1
#
_cell.length_a   1.000
_cell.length_b   1.000
_cell.length_c   1.000
_cell.angle_alpha   90.00
_cell.angle_beta   90.00
_cell.angle_gamma   90.00
#
_symmetry.space_group_name_H-M   'P 1'
#
loop_
_entity.id
_entity.type
_entity.pdbx_description
1 polymer ?
#
loop_
_entity_poly.entity_id
_entity_poly.type
_entity_poly.pdbx_seq_one_letter_code
_entity_poly.pdbx_strand_id
1 'polypeptide(L)'
;MTFKGKEVRVVLSAEAIEEYNELNKIVGEELQRGVESSVHQSIFRSIERVKGWLKENPFAGDQVKKGQIPNYYIQKYGVSNLWRIELSNYWRLIYTIQSNEVEVIDFVLDIIDHKKYDKKFGYKK
;
A
#
# COMPACT_ATOMS: atom_id res chain seq x y z
N MET A 1 14.66 13.76 -0.67
CA MET A 1 15.87 13.44 0.12
C MET A 1 16.04 11.93 0.03
N THR A 2 17.11 11.49 -0.62
CA THR A 2 17.35 10.11 -1.01
C THR A 2 17.81 9.30 0.19
N PHE A 3 17.17 8.17 0.49
CA PHE A 3 17.65 7.25 1.53
C PHE A 3 19.05 6.76 1.12
N LYS A 4 20.11 7.39 1.65
CA LYS A 4 21.52 7.10 1.35
C LYS A 4 21.92 7.13 -0.14
N GLY A 5 21.33 8.03 -0.94
CA GLY A 5 21.73 8.20 -2.35
C GLY A 5 21.20 7.15 -3.34
N LYS A 6 20.36 6.19 -2.89
CA LYS A 6 19.69 5.21 -3.77
C LYS A 6 18.34 5.71 -4.25
N GLU A 7 18.05 5.55 -5.53
CA GLU A 7 16.71 5.84 -6.05
C GLU A 7 15.66 4.98 -5.34
N VAL A 8 14.56 5.59 -4.89
CA VAL A 8 13.45 4.87 -4.29
C VAL A 8 12.27 4.86 -5.26
N ARG A 9 11.80 3.66 -5.58
CA ARG A 9 10.68 3.45 -6.50
C ARG A 9 9.54 2.75 -5.78
N VAL A 10 8.33 3.27 -5.99
CA VAL A 10 7.10 2.62 -5.51
C VAL A 10 6.45 1.95 -6.71
N VAL A 11 6.33 0.63 -6.67
CA VAL A 11 5.79 -0.19 -7.75
C VAL A 11 4.60 -0.97 -7.22
N LEU A 12 3.49 -1.00 -7.96
CA LEU A 12 2.26 -1.66 -7.53
C LEU A 12 2.15 -3.04 -8.20
N SER A 13 1.73 -4.04 -7.43
CA SER A 13 1.30 -5.34 -7.94
C SER A 13 0.06 -5.21 -8.83
N ALA A 14 -0.28 -6.26 -9.59
CA ALA A 14 -1.52 -6.26 -10.36
C ALA A 14 -2.77 -6.02 -9.49
N GLU A 15 -2.82 -6.62 -8.29
CA GLU A 15 -3.94 -6.45 -7.35
C GLU A 15 -4.02 -5.03 -6.81
N ALA A 16 -2.87 -4.44 -6.45
CA ALA A 16 -2.81 -3.07 -5.99
C ALA A 16 -3.15 -2.07 -7.11
N ILE A 17 -2.74 -2.34 -8.36
CA ILE A 17 -3.08 -1.51 -9.53
C ILE A 17 -4.59 -1.55 -9.78
N GLU A 18 -5.22 -2.72 -9.72
CA GLU A 18 -6.65 -2.87 -9.92
C GLU A 18 -7.46 -2.03 -8.92
N GLU A 19 -7.17 -2.18 -7.62
CA GLU A 19 -7.86 -1.41 -6.58
C GLU A 19 -7.57 0.09 -6.68
N TYR A 20 -6.33 0.48 -6.99
CA TYR A 20 -5.96 1.88 -7.20
C TYR A 20 -6.72 2.51 -8.37
N ASN A 21 -6.79 1.82 -9.50
CA ASN A 21 -7.45 2.32 -10.71
C ASN A 21 -8.96 2.44 -10.52
N GLU A 22 -9.58 1.45 -9.87
CA GLU A 22 -11.02 1.50 -9.57
C GLU A 22 -11.34 2.68 -8.66
N LEU A 23 -10.54 2.89 -7.60
CA LEU A 23 -10.72 4.03 -6.72
C LEU A 23 -10.51 5.37 -7.45
N ASN A 24 -9.48 5.46 -8.30
CA ASN A 24 -9.22 6.67 -9.11
C ASN A 24 -10.39 6.99 -10.04
N LYS A 25 -10.98 5.96 -10.66
CA LYS A 25 -12.15 6.10 -11.53
C LYS A 25 -13.35 6.65 -10.75
N ILE A 26 -13.67 6.05 -9.60
CA ILE A 26 -14.77 6.51 -8.73
C ILE A 26 -14.56 7.96 -8.31
N VAL A 27 -13.35 8.31 -7.88
CA VAL A 27 -13.00 9.69 -7.50
C VAL A 27 -13.16 10.64 -8.68
N GLY A 28 -12.74 10.25 -9.89
CA GLY A 28 -12.94 11.05 -11.10
C GLY A 28 -14.41 11.33 -11.39
N GLU A 29 -15.27 10.31 -11.27
CA GLU A 29 -16.72 10.45 -11.46
C GLU A 29 -17.37 11.34 -10.39
N GLU A 30 -16.96 11.21 -9.13
CA GLU A 30 -17.41 12.05 -8.02
C GLU A 30 -17.07 13.53 -8.26
N LEU A 31 -15.83 13.81 -8.68
CA LEU A 31 -15.39 15.17 -8.98
C LEU A 31 -16.17 15.78 -10.15
N GLN A 32 -16.44 14.98 -11.20
CA GLN A 32 -17.28 15.43 -12.33
C GLN A 32 -18.72 15.78 -11.90
N ARG A 33 -19.23 15.14 -10.84
CA ARG A 33 -20.55 15.41 -10.26
C ARG A 33 -20.55 16.57 -9.25
N GLY A 34 -19.41 17.21 -9.02
CA GLY A 34 -19.27 18.29 -8.03
C GLY A 34 -19.25 17.80 -6.58
N VAL A 35 -18.94 16.52 -6.33
CA VAL A 35 -18.77 16.00 -4.97
C VAL A 35 -17.45 16.52 -4.41
N GLU A 36 -17.52 17.43 -3.43
CA GLU A 36 -16.34 18.07 -2.84
C GLU A 36 -15.57 17.19 -1.86
N SER A 37 -16.25 16.22 -1.24
CA SER A 37 -15.63 15.30 -0.28
C SER A 37 -16.39 13.98 -0.21
N SER A 38 -15.65 12.88 -0.21
CA SER A 38 -16.18 11.52 -0.07
C SER A 38 -15.18 10.62 0.67
N VAL A 39 -15.66 9.45 1.10
CA VAL A 39 -14.81 8.39 1.62
C VAL A 39 -13.77 7.96 0.58
N HIS A 40 -14.17 7.80 -0.69
CA HIS A 40 -13.28 7.41 -1.79
C HIS A 40 -12.15 8.41 -2.00
N GLN A 41 -12.48 9.71 -2.05
CA GLN A 41 -11.48 10.77 -2.20
C GLN A 41 -10.53 10.82 -0.99
N SER A 42 -11.02 10.58 0.22
CA SER A 42 -10.20 10.54 1.43
C SER A 42 -9.19 9.38 1.38
N ILE A 43 -9.64 8.18 0.98
CA ILE A 43 -8.77 7.01 0.81
C ILE A 43 -7.74 7.31 -0.29
N PHE A 44 -8.17 7.81 -1.44
CA PHE A 44 -7.30 8.08 -2.59
C PHE A 44 -6.20 9.10 -2.23
N ARG A 45 -6.57 10.22 -1.59
CA ARG A 45 -5.60 11.20 -1.09
C ARG A 45 -4.62 10.59 -0.09
N SER A 46 -5.07 9.67 0.77
CA SER A 46 -4.19 8.98 1.70
C SER A 46 -3.20 8.04 1.01
N ILE A 47 -3.61 7.37 -0.08
CA ILE A 47 -2.72 6.52 -0.89
C ILE A 47 -1.64 7.36 -1.56
N GLU A 48 -2.01 8.48 -2.21
CA GLU A 48 -1.04 9.36 -2.86
C GLU A 48 -0.04 9.95 -1.87
N ARG A 49 -0.52 10.35 -0.68
CA ARG A 49 0.34 10.83 0.39
C ARG A 49 1.32 9.74 0.86
N VAL A 50 0.84 8.53 1.09
CA VAL A 50 1.69 7.40 1.50
C VAL A 50 2.70 7.05 0.42
N LYS A 51 2.33 7.04 -0.87
CA LYS A 51 3.28 6.85 -1.98
C LYS A 51 4.39 7.91 -1.96
N GLY A 52 4.05 9.16 -1.62
CA GLY A 52 5.04 10.22 -1.41
C GLY A 52 5.98 9.91 -0.25
N TRP A 53 5.43 9.52 0.91
CA TRP A 53 6.22 9.14 2.08
C TRP A 53 7.16 7.97 1.82
N LEU A 54 6.70 6.94 1.09
CA LEU A 54 7.52 5.78 0.74
C LEU A 54 8.71 6.17 -0.14
N LYS A 55 8.52 7.08 -1.12
CA LYS A 55 9.63 7.62 -1.93
C LYS A 55 10.69 8.37 -1.11
N GLU A 56 10.30 8.98 0.01
CA GLU A 56 11.23 9.67 0.91
C GLU A 56 11.86 8.71 1.93
N ASN A 57 11.06 7.76 2.43
CA ASN A 57 11.46 6.77 3.41
C ASN A 57 10.69 5.44 3.18
N PRO A 58 11.34 4.43 2.60
CA PRO A 58 10.77 3.09 2.41
C PRO A 58 10.24 2.44 3.70
N PHE A 59 10.81 2.81 4.84
CA PHE A 59 10.51 2.24 6.15
C PHE A 59 9.42 3.04 6.91
N ALA A 60 8.61 3.84 6.21
CA ALA A 60 7.59 4.69 6.83
C ALA A 60 6.40 3.92 7.45
N GLY A 61 6.22 2.65 7.10
CA GLY A 61 5.17 1.79 7.67
C GLY A 61 5.60 1.05 8.95
N ASP A 62 4.69 0.22 9.45
CA ASP A 62 4.96 -0.76 10.49
C ASP A 62 5.42 -2.08 9.88
N GLN A 63 6.55 -2.59 10.36
CA GLN A 63 7.00 -3.93 9.97
C GLN A 63 6.10 -5.01 10.59
N VAL A 64 5.62 -5.93 9.76
CA VAL A 64 4.91 -7.12 10.22
C VAL A 64 5.94 -8.14 10.73
N LYS A 65 5.73 -8.65 11.95
CA LYS A 65 6.62 -9.66 12.54
C LYS A 65 6.67 -10.89 11.63
N LYS A 66 7.84 -11.49 11.45
CA LYS A 66 8.07 -12.62 10.53
C LYS A 66 7.05 -13.77 10.68
N GLY A 67 6.74 -14.16 11.93
CA GLY A 67 5.75 -15.21 12.22
C GLY A 67 4.28 -14.81 12.01
N GLN A 68 4.00 -13.54 11.73
CA GLN A 68 2.68 -13.00 11.45
C GLN A 68 2.47 -12.65 9.97
N ILE A 69 3.48 -12.86 9.11
CA ILE A 69 3.34 -12.65 7.67
C ILE A 69 2.40 -13.73 7.12
N PRO A 70 1.27 -13.36 6.49
CA PRO A 70 0.35 -14.35 5.95
C PRO A 70 0.99 -15.22 4.85
N ASN A 71 0.73 -16.53 4.90
CA ASN A 71 1.21 -17.49 3.90
C ASN A 71 0.86 -17.09 2.47
N TYR A 72 -0.28 -16.42 2.28
CA TYR A 72 -0.67 -15.85 0.99
C TYR A 72 0.44 -15.02 0.34
N TYR A 73 1.03 -14.07 1.08
CA TYR A 73 2.05 -13.19 0.53
C TYR A 73 3.37 -13.92 0.28
N ILE A 74 3.73 -14.86 1.17
CA ILE A 74 4.93 -15.68 1.02
C ILE A 74 4.83 -16.54 -0.24
N GLN A 75 3.71 -17.24 -0.43
CA GLN A 75 3.52 -18.17 -1.55
C GLN A 75 3.33 -17.44 -2.89
N LYS A 76 2.57 -16.34 -2.90
CA LYS A 76 2.28 -15.60 -4.13
C LYS A 76 3.43 -14.71 -4.58
N TYR A 77 4.10 -14.05 -3.64
CA TYR A 77 5.08 -13.00 -3.95
C TYR A 77 6.51 -13.36 -3.52
N GLY A 78 6.73 -14.50 -2.86
CA GLY A 78 8.06 -14.94 -2.43
C GLY A 78 8.71 -14.03 -1.37
N VAL A 79 7.89 -13.25 -0.64
CA VAL A 79 8.42 -12.22 0.28
C VAL A 79 8.89 -12.80 1.59
N SER A 80 9.98 -12.25 2.14
CA SER A 80 10.52 -12.59 3.46
C SER A 80 10.28 -11.50 4.51
N ASN A 81 9.88 -10.31 4.07
CA ASN A 81 9.51 -9.14 4.85
C ASN A 81 8.19 -8.56 4.33
N LEU A 82 7.38 -8.06 5.25
CA LEU A 82 6.11 -7.40 4.94
C LEU A 82 5.96 -6.17 5.84
N TRP A 83 5.44 -5.11 5.26
CA TRP A 83 5.17 -3.84 5.92
C TRP A 83 3.70 -3.47 5.68
N ARG A 84 3.14 -2.74 6.64
CA ARG A 84 1.79 -2.18 6.52
C ARG A 84 1.84 -0.71 6.87
N ILE A 85 1.02 0.08 6.20
CA ILE A 85 0.80 1.47 6.58
C ILE A 85 -0.69 1.78 6.51
N GLU A 86 -1.18 2.43 7.56
CA GLU A 86 -2.59 2.80 7.67
C GLU A 86 -2.93 3.90 6.67
N LEU A 87 -4.09 3.73 6.03
CA LEU A 87 -4.71 4.69 5.14
C LEU A 87 -5.98 5.23 5.82
N SER A 88 -6.59 6.25 5.21
CA SER A 88 -7.86 6.77 5.70
C SER A 88 -8.95 5.69 5.68
N ASN A 89 -9.93 5.80 6.59
CA ASN A 89 -11.08 4.91 6.68
C ASN A 89 -10.75 3.43 6.96
N TYR A 90 -9.69 3.18 7.74
CA TYR A 90 -9.25 1.82 8.13
C TYR A 90 -8.79 0.95 6.96
N TRP A 91 -8.42 1.58 5.85
CA TRP A 91 -7.72 0.92 4.76
C TRP A 91 -6.25 0.77 5.11
N ARG A 92 -5.58 -0.17 4.45
CA ARG A 92 -4.16 -0.44 4.64
C ARG A 92 -3.50 -0.65 3.30
N LEU A 93 -2.32 -0.06 3.15
CA LEU A 93 -1.40 -0.38 2.08
C LEU A 93 -0.39 -1.40 2.63
N ILE A 94 -0.32 -2.55 1.99
CA ILE A 94 0.58 -3.65 2.34
C ILE A 94 1.68 -3.72 1.28
N TYR A 95 2.93 -3.72 1.71
CA TYR A 95 4.06 -3.67 0.80
C TYR A 95 5.25 -4.47 1.32
N THR A 96 6.21 -4.73 0.43
CA THR A 96 7.50 -5.30 0.77
C THR A 96 8.60 -4.36 0.29
N ILE A 97 9.71 -4.33 1.03
CA ILE A 97 10.88 -3.53 0.69
C ILE A 97 11.91 -4.48 0.08
N GLN A 98 12.30 -4.21 -1.16
CA GLN A 98 13.42 -4.86 -1.82
C GLN A 98 14.51 -3.83 -2.03
N SER A 99 15.76 -4.18 -1.80
CA SER A 99 16.87 -3.25 -2.03
C SER A 99 18.06 -3.98 -2.64
N ASN A 100 18.73 -3.30 -3.57
CA ASN A 100 20.03 -3.72 -4.10
C ASN A 100 21.03 -2.56 -3.92
N GLU A 101 22.19 -2.61 -4.55
CA GLU A 101 23.22 -1.56 -4.42
C GLU A 101 22.80 -0.21 -5.03
N VAL A 102 21.84 -0.20 -5.96
CA VAL A 102 21.48 0.94 -6.80
C VAL A 102 20.14 1.58 -6.38
N GLU A 103 19.14 0.76 -6.08
CA GLU A 103 17.77 1.20 -5.82
C GLU A 103 17.13 0.50 -4.61
N VAL A 104 16.09 1.14 -4.09
CA VAL A 104 15.13 0.55 -3.16
C VAL A 104 13.76 0.55 -3.82
N ILE A 105 13.11 -0.61 -3.82
CA ILE A 105 11.78 -0.81 -4.39
C ILE A 105 10.81 -1.11 -3.26
N ASP A 106 9.85 -0.21 -3.06
CA ASP A 106 8.65 -0.47 -2.29
C ASP A 106 7.61 -1.11 -3.21
N PHE A 107 7.52 -2.43 -3.15
CA PHE A 107 6.58 -3.19 -3.96
C PHE A 107 5.26 -3.34 -3.19
N VAL A 108 4.27 -2.52 -3.58
CA VAL A 108 2.93 -2.50 -3.00
C VAL A 108 2.17 -3.73 -3.45
N LEU A 109 1.88 -4.63 -2.52
CA LEU A 109 1.24 -5.91 -2.79
C LEU A 109 -0.27 -5.80 -2.80
N ASP A 110 -0.84 -5.00 -1.90
CA ASP A 110 -2.27 -4.88 -1.70
C ASP A 110 -2.63 -3.48 -1.15
N ILE A 111 -3.80 -2.98 -1.55
CA ILE A 111 -4.48 -1.83 -0.96
C ILE A 111 -5.87 -2.33 -0.58
N ILE A 112 -6.17 -2.42 0.71
CA ILE A 112 -7.36 -3.17 1.16
C ILE A 112 -8.05 -2.53 2.36
N ASP A 113 -9.37 -2.73 2.45
CA ASP A 113 -10.15 -2.35 3.62
C ASP A 113 -9.88 -3.25 4.84
N HIS A 114 -10.44 -2.86 5.99
CA HIS A 114 -10.27 -3.62 7.22
C HIS A 114 -10.81 -5.06 7.14
N LYS A 115 -11.87 -5.32 6.38
CA LYS A 115 -12.47 -6.67 6.29
C LYS A 115 -11.56 -7.62 5.51
N LYS A 116 -11.09 -7.19 4.34
CA LYS A 116 -10.12 -7.91 3.51
C LYS A 116 -8.81 -8.11 4.30
N TYR A 117 -8.37 -7.09 5.03
CA TYR A 117 -7.19 -7.16 5.89
C TYR A 117 -7.33 -8.23 6.98
N ASP A 118 -8.39 -8.18 7.80
CA ASP A 118 -8.62 -9.17 8.87
C ASP A 118 -8.62 -10.59 8.33
N LYS A 119 -9.30 -10.80 7.19
CA LYS A 119 -9.34 -12.09 6.50
C LYS A 119 -7.96 -12.56 6.05
N LYS A 120 -7.16 -11.69 5.40
CA LYS A 120 -5.81 -12.05 4.94
C LYS A 120 -4.86 -12.33 6.10
N PHE A 121 -5.01 -11.62 7.22
CA PHE A 121 -4.17 -11.78 8.41
C PHE A 121 -4.68 -12.83 9.41
N GLY A 122 -5.82 -13.48 9.11
CA GLY A 122 -6.38 -14.53 9.96
C GLY A 122 -6.92 -14.02 11.30
N TYR A 123 -7.23 -12.72 11.40
CA TYR A 123 -7.82 -12.15 12.60
C TYR A 123 -9.30 -12.52 12.68
N LYS A 124 -9.71 -13.03 13.84
CA LYS A 124 -11.12 -13.32 14.14
C LYS A 124 -11.75 -12.03 14.67
N LYS A 125 -12.88 -11.65 14.08
CA LYS A 125 -13.78 -10.65 14.67
C LYS A 125 -14.58 -11.28 15.80
#